data_AF-A0A946QVZ9-F1
#
_entry.id   AF-A0A946QVZ9-F1
#
_cell.length_a   1.000
_cell.length_b   1.000
_cell.length_c   1.000
_cell.angle_alpha   90.00
_cell.angle_beta   90.00
_cell.angle_gamma   90.00
#
_symmetry.space_group_name_H-M   'P 1'
#
loop_
_entity.id
_entity.type
_entity.pdbx_description
1 polymer ?
#
loop_
_entity_poly.entity_id
_entity_poly.type
_entity_poly.pdbx_seq_one_letter_code
_entity_poly.pdbx_strand_id
1 'polypeptide(L)'
;MDNRNEIIRLPKVRNLEGDLNKKCYIEFYVRSPYSDKMERFRKFEGINKFKTFKERSEAGEKMKQYWLDKLRSGWIPIKRKDLTIYENDGFSFEHRYIFKNNLMG
;
A
#
# COMPACT_ATOMS: atom_id res chain seq x y z
N MET A 1 -1.89 14.09 16.34
CA MET A 1 -1.27 15.15 15.51
C MET A 1 -0.78 14.51 14.22
N ASP A 2 -1.07 15.11 13.07
CA ASP A 2 -0.57 14.64 11.77
C ASP A 2 0.93 15.03 11.67
N ASN A 3 1.82 14.05 11.64
CA ASN A 3 3.24 14.30 11.46
C ASN A 3 3.47 14.59 9.97
N ARG A 4 3.67 15.87 9.61
CA ARG A 4 3.87 16.26 8.20
C ARG A 4 5.11 15.61 7.56
N ASN A 5 6.05 15.11 8.36
CA ASN A 5 7.22 14.39 7.87
C ASN A 5 6.94 12.90 7.56
N GLU A 6 5.80 12.36 7.99
CA GLU A 6 5.41 10.99 7.69
C GLU A 6 4.84 10.91 6.26
N ILE A 7 5.59 10.26 5.35
CA ILE A 7 5.19 10.08 3.94
C ILE A 7 4.46 8.76 3.74
N ILE A 8 4.77 7.72 4.53
CA ILE A 8 4.18 6.38 4.38
C ILE A 8 3.88 5.79 5.77
N ARG A 9 2.66 5.25 5.95
CA ARG A 9 2.37 4.28 7.02
C ARG A 9 2.38 2.88 6.43
N LEU A 10 3.27 2.03 6.94
CA LEU A 10 3.57 0.73 6.36
C LEU A 10 2.34 -0.20 6.30
N PRO A 11 2.32 -1.13 5.33
CA PRO A 11 1.30 -2.17 5.20
C PRO A 11 1.04 -2.95 6.48
N LYS A 12 -0.25 -3.09 6.81
CA LYS A 12 -0.76 -3.94 7.88
C LYS A 12 -1.82 -4.89 7.34
N VAL A 13 -1.77 -6.14 7.80
CA VAL A 13 -2.84 -7.11 7.55
C VAL A 13 -4.03 -6.77 8.44
N ARG A 14 -5.22 -6.67 7.85
CA ARG A 14 -6.49 -6.57 8.55
C ARG A 14 -7.23 -7.89 8.32
N ASN A 15 -7.10 -8.80 9.29
CA ASN A 15 -7.70 -10.14 9.24
C ASN A 15 -9.02 -10.26 10.01
N LEU A 16 -9.48 -9.17 10.64
CA LEU A 16 -10.79 -9.06 11.32
C LEU A 16 -11.04 -10.22 12.30
N GLU A 17 -10.06 -10.46 13.17
CA GLU A 17 -10.10 -11.52 14.20
C GLU A 17 -10.19 -12.95 13.64
N GLY A 18 -9.90 -13.11 12.35
CA GLY A 18 -9.95 -14.40 11.68
C GLY A 18 -11.33 -14.82 11.18
N ASP A 19 -12.29 -13.89 11.21
CA ASP A 19 -13.63 -14.12 10.67
C ASP A 19 -13.58 -14.38 9.16
N LEU A 20 -13.91 -15.62 8.77
CA LEU A 20 -13.86 -16.06 7.39
C LEU A 20 -14.94 -15.43 6.51
N ASN A 21 -16.02 -14.92 7.10
CA ASN A 21 -17.09 -14.24 6.38
C ASN A 21 -16.74 -12.79 6.05
N LYS A 22 -15.74 -12.23 6.72
CA LYS A 22 -15.25 -10.89 6.44
C LYS A 22 -14.05 -10.95 5.50
N LYS A 23 -13.91 -9.88 4.70
CA LYS A 23 -12.78 -9.75 3.77
C LYS A 23 -11.53 -9.32 4.52
N CYS A 24 -10.48 -10.12 4.44
CA CYS A 24 -9.14 -9.74 4.83
C CYS A 24 -8.54 -8.78 3.79
N TYR A 25 -7.77 -7.79 4.23
CA TYR A 25 -7.10 -6.85 3.32
C TYR A 25 -5.80 -6.32 3.89
N ILE A 26 -4.95 -5.80 3.01
CA ILE A 26 -3.81 -4.97 3.39
C ILE A 26 -4.25 -3.51 3.45
N GLU A 27 -3.87 -2.82 4.51
CA GLU A 27 -4.09 -1.39 4.69
C GLU A 27 -2.77 -0.66 4.85
N PHE A 28 -2.60 0.44 4.13
CA PHE A 28 -1.47 1.36 4.28
C PHE A 28 -1.89 2.77 3.90
N TYR A 29 -1.03 3.74 4.21
CA TYR A 29 -1.28 5.14 3.90
C TYR A 29 -0.07 5.74 3.20
N VAL A 30 -0.31 6.61 2.22
CA VAL A 30 0.73 7.36 1.51
C VAL A 30 0.33 8.82 1.47
N ARG A 31 1.26 9.72 1.78
CA ARG A 31 1.05 11.17 1.68
C ARG A 31 1.03 11.56 0.22
N SER A 32 -0.05 12.22 -0.18
CA SER A 32 -0.27 12.71 -1.52
C SER A 32 0.70 13.84 -1.83
N PRO A 33 1.54 13.74 -2.86
CA PRO A 33 2.42 14.85 -3.25
C PRO A 33 1.64 16.04 -3.80
N TYR A 34 0.38 15.82 -4.20
CA TYR A 34 -0.47 16.84 -4.81
C TYR A 34 -1.31 17.62 -3.79
N SER A 35 -1.67 16.98 -2.68
CA SER A 35 -2.57 17.58 -1.67
C SER A 35 -1.96 17.66 -0.27
N ASP A 36 -0.76 17.11 -0.08
CA ASP A 36 -0.08 16.97 1.21
C ASP A 36 -0.88 16.20 2.28
N LYS A 37 -1.95 15.49 1.86
CA LYS A 37 -2.82 14.71 2.76
C LYS A 37 -2.45 13.23 2.72
N MET A 38 -2.61 12.54 3.85
CA MET A 38 -2.49 11.08 3.92
C MET A 38 -3.69 10.41 3.26
N GLU A 39 -3.45 9.67 2.18
CA GLU A 39 -4.45 8.87 1.48
C GLU A 39 -4.39 7.41 1.95
N ARG A 40 -5.55 6.81 2.18
CA ARG A 40 -5.68 5.42 2.65
C ARG A 40 -5.88 4.47 1.48
N PHE A 41 -5.10 3.40 1.44
CA PHE A 41 -5.21 2.34 0.44
C PHE A 41 -5.56 1.00 1.08
N ARG A 42 -6.50 0.28 0.45
CA ARG A 42 -6.91 -1.07 0.83
C ARG A 42 -6.75 -2.02 -0.34
N LYS A 43 -6.14 -3.18 -0.10
CA LYS A 43 -5.86 -4.21 -1.12
C LYS A 43 -6.40 -5.56 -0.66
N PHE A 44 -7.31 -6.12 -1.43
CA PHE A 44 -8.09 -7.32 -1.08
C PHE A 44 -7.62 -8.56 -1.84
N GLU A 45 -6.79 -8.35 -2.86
CA GLU A 45 -6.36 -9.37 -3.81
C GLU A 45 -5.48 -10.42 -3.11
N GLY A 46 -5.61 -11.68 -3.55
CA GLY A 46 -4.71 -12.77 -3.14
C GLY A 46 -4.97 -13.40 -1.76
N ILE A 47 -5.74 -12.77 -0.86
CA ILE A 47 -5.96 -13.29 0.51
C ILE A 47 -7.30 -14.05 0.62
N ASN A 48 -8.39 -13.50 0.10
CA ASN A 48 -9.75 -13.99 0.39
C ASN A 48 -10.15 -15.28 -0.37
N LYS A 49 -9.28 -15.79 -1.25
CA LYS A 49 -9.48 -17.07 -1.92
C LYS A 49 -9.32 -18.27 -0.97
N PHE A 50 -8.56 -18.09 0.10
CA PHE A 50 -8.31 -19.14 1.09
C PHE A 50 -9.47 -19.28 2.08
N LYS A 51 -9.72 -20.53 2.51
CA LYS A 51 -10.88 -20.90 3.32
C LYS A 51 -10.53 -21.19 4.77
N THR A 52 -9.25 -21.26 5.11
CA THR A 52 -8.81 -21.40 6.50
C THR A 52 -8.17 -20.12 7.02
N PHE A 53 -8.27 -19.90 8.33
CA PHE A 53 -7.63 -18.77 9.00
C PHE A 53 -6.11 -18.79 8.83
N LYS A 54 -5.52 -19.98 8.93
CA LYS A 54 -4.08 -20.20 8.78
C LYS A 54 -3.59 -19.75 7.39
N GLU A 55 -4.22 -20.26 6.33
CA GLU A 55 -3.85 -19.90 4.96
C GLU A 55 -4.07 -18.41 4.68
N ARG A 56 -5.17 -17.82 5.17
CA ARG A 56 -5.40 -16.37 5.06
C ARG A 56 -4.33 -15.55 5.77
N SER A 57 -3.83 -16.03 6.91
CA SER A 57 -2.77 -15.37 7.67
C SER A 57 -1.43 -15.44 6.92
N GLU A 58 -1.08 -16.61 6.39
CA GLU A 58 0.12 -16.81 5.57
C GLU A 58 0.08 -15.97 4.28
N ALA A 59 -1.07 -15.97 3.59
CA ALA A 59 -1.28 -15.16 2.39
C ALA A 59 -1.27 -13.66 2.71
N GLY A 60 -1.84 -13.27 3.85
CA GLY A 60 -1.83 -11.89 4.35
C GLY A 60 -0.41 -11.40 4.58
N GLU A 61 0.44 -12.18 5.24
CA GLU A 61 1.84 -11.78 5.49
C GLU A 61 2.64 -11.68 4.19
N LYS A 62 2.48 -12.65 3.25
CA LYS A 62 3.09 -12.57 1.92
C LYS A 62 2.67 -11.31 1.17
N MET A 63 1.38 -10.97 1.21
CA MET A 63 0.85 -9.79 0.52
C MET A 63 1.29 -8.49 1.20
N LYS A 64 1.35 -8.45 2.53
CA LYS A 64 1.92 -7.34 3.29
C LYS A 64 3.35 -7.09 2.85
N GLN A 65 4.15 -8.14 2.71
CA GLN A 65 5.54 -8.01 2.32
C GLN A 65 5.72 -7.56 0.87
N TYR A 66 4.91 -8.10 -0.05
CA TYR A 66 4.83 -7.59 -1.43
C TYR A 66 4.57 -6.08 -1.48
N TRP A 67 3.56 -5.58 -0.74
CA TRP A 67 3.27 -4.14 -0.73
C TRP A 67 4.35 -3.33 -0.04
N LEU A 68 5.01 -3.87 1.00
CA LEU A 68 6.12 -3.20 1.66
C LEU A 68 7.27 -3.00 0.69
N ASP A 69 7.66 -4.04 -0.04
CA ASP A 69 8.78 -3.99 -0.98
C ASP A 69 8.46 -3.08 -2.17
N LYS A 70 7.21 -3.09 -2.65
CA LYS A 70 6.74 -2.17 -3.69
C LYS A 70 6.81 -0.71 -3.25
N LEU A 71 6.40 -0.39 -2.01
CA LEU A 71 6.51 0.97 -1.48
C LEU A 71 7.98 1.38 -1.29
N ARG A 72 8.85 0.46 -0.85
CA ARG A 72 10.29 0.70 -0.69
C ARG A 72 11.01 0.95 -2.01
N SER A 73 10.49 0.41 -3.12
CA SER A 73 11.02 0.69 -4.45
C SER A 73 10.66 2.10 -4.96
N GLY A 74 9.96 2.92 -4.17
CA GLY A 74 9.52 4.25 -4.56
C GLY A 74 8.19 4.27 -5.33
N TRP A 75 7.53 3.13 -5.53
CA TRP A 75 6.21 3.10 -6.15
C TRP A 75 5.14 3.61 -5.17
N ILE A 76 4.23 4.46 -5.65
CA ILE A 76 3.08 4.94 -4.87
C ILE A 76 1.76 4.71 -5.63
N PRO A 77 0.65 4.38 -4.94
CA PRO A 77 -0.65 4.12 -5.56
C PRO A 77 -1.47 5.40 -5.85
N ILE A 78 -0.81 6.55 -6.03
CA ILE A 78 -1.49 7.84 -6.20
C ILE A 78 -1.49 8.21 -7.68
N LYS A 79 -2.69 8.35 -8.25
CA LYS A 79 -2.87 8.93 -9.59
C LYS A 79 -3.15 10.42 -9.44
N ARG A 80 -2.55 11.25 -10.30
CA ARG A 80 -2.88 12.67 -10.36
C ARG A 80 -4.32 12.82 -10.87
N LYS A 81 -5.18 13.51 -10.11
CA LYS A 81 -6.63 13.60 -10.41
C LYS A 81 -6.98 14.40 -11.66
N ASP A 82 -6.06 15.22 -12.17
CA ASP A 82 -6.16 16.01 -13.40
C ASP A 82 -5.60 15.28 -14.65
N LEU A 83 -4.97 14.11 -14.48
CA LEU A 83 -4.56 13.23 -15.56
C LEU A 83 -5.61 12.12 -15.72
N THR A 84 -6.67 12.41 -16.46
CA THR A 84 -7.54 11.39 -17.04
C THR A 84 -6.74 10.67 -18.13
N ILE A 85 -5.88 9.73 -17.73
CA ILE A 85 -5.18 8.86 -18.68
C ILE A 85 -6.26 7.90 -19.21
N TYR A 86 -6.73 8.13 -20.44
CA TYR A 86 -7.46 7.13 -21.19
C TYR A 86 -6.56 5.90 -21.29
N GLU A 87 -7.07 4.72 -20.94
CA GLU A 87 -6.36 3.45 -21.05
C GLU A 87 -6.01 3.18 -22.52
N ASN A 88 -4.87 3.69 -22.98
CA ASN A 88 -4.23 3.14 -24.18
C ASN A 88 -2.73 3.41 -24.36
N ASP A 89 -2.08 4.26 -23.58
CA ASP A 89 -0.66 4.53 -23.82
C ASP A 89 0.20 4.34 -22.57
N GLY A 90 1.12 3.38 -22.69
CA GLY A 90 2.14 3.07 -21.69
C GLY A 90 3.04 4.27 -21.43
N PHE A 91 2.76 4.99 -20.35
CA PHE A 91 3.68 6.00 -19.82
C PHE A 91 3.93 5.76 -18.34
N SER A 92 5.12 5.23 -18.06
CA SER A 92 5.75 5.17 -16.75
C SER A 92 6.49 6.48 -16.48
N PHE A 93 5.97 7.31 -15.57
CA PHE A 93 6.74 8.43 -15.02
C PHE A 93 7.50 7.96 -13.78
N GLU A 94 8.83 7.87 -13.88
CA GLU A 94 9.73 7.73 -12.71
C GLU A 94 9.69 9.03 -11.89
N HIS A 95 8.91 9.07 -10.82
CA HIS A 95 9.17 10.01 -9.73
C HIS A 95 10.15 9.34 -8.76
N ARG A 96 11.44 9.66 -8.91
CA ARG A 96 12.50 9.30 -7.97
C ARG A 96 12.25 10.01 -6.63
N TYR A 97 11.46 9.41 -5.74
CA TYR A 97 11.49 9.75 -4.32
C TYR A 97 12.78 9.18 -3.74
N ILE A 98 13.77 10.07 -3.55
CA ILE A 98 15.01 9.75 -2.85
C ILE A 98 14.65 9.44 -1.39
N PHE A 99 14.63 8.15 -1.03
CA PHE A 99 14.76 7.74 0.37
C PHE A 99 16.14 8.22 0.85
N LYS A 100 16.20 9.41 1.45
CA LYS A 100 17.39 9.78 2.24
C LYS A 100 17.41 8.88 3.47
N ASN A 101 18.32 7.91 3.44
CA ASN A 101 18.72 7.08 4.56
C ASN A 101 18.94 7.95 5.81
N ASN A 102 18.12 7.73 6.83
CA ASN A 102 18.50 7.92 8.23
C ASN A 102 18.24 6.60 8.95
N LEU A 103 19.07 5.62 8.63
CA LEU A 103 19.27 4.39 9.40
C LEU A 103 20.75 4.01 9.27
N MET A 104 21.62 4.72 9.97
CA MET A 104 22.84 4.18 10.58
C MET A 104 23.31 5.16 11.67
N GLY A 105 23.58 4.62 12.85
CA GLY A 105 24.65 5.04 13.77
C GLY A 105 24.51 6.39 14.43
#